data_AF-A0A2M7XR13-F1
#
_entry.id   AF-A0A2M7XR13-F1
#
_cell.length_a   1.000
_cell.length_b   1.000
_cell.length_c   1.000
_cell.angle_alpha   90.00
_cell.angle_beta   90.00
_cell.angle_gamma   90.00
#
_symmetry.space_group_name_H-M   'P 1'
#
loop_
_entity.id
_entity.type
_entity.pdbx_description
1 polymer ?
#
loop_
_entity_poly.entity_id
_entity_poly.type
_entity_poly.pdbx_seq_one_letter_code
_entity_poly.pdbx_strand_id
1 'polypeptide(L)'
;MKNRPLFRHYSATIFTLLFMTLFQFGRGQTTVTSAAYSFDTNLLSVNFSTQINTSSLDLSKLHLSDGETTVPLTNAVNLTAPENQSYVNLEMLYGSMLDSSFGQYYGDNHYQFRFWGTNTSLLEAVESLNTGTLVLQVDEDAFEDLSGNSNTADELSCTVTPSTSTPQLVSATYAAQENELTLIFDQLV
;
A
#
# COMPACT_ATOMS: atom_id res chain seq x y z
N MET A 1 -28.30 5.43 -69.82
CA MET A 1 -28.46 4.28 -68.89
C MET A 1 -27.16 4.14 -68.10
N LYS A 2 -27.23 4.36 -66.78
CA LYS A 2 -26.12 4.25 -65.81
C LYS A 2 -25.79 2.78 -65.57
N ASN A 3 -24.51 2.39 -65.59
CA ASN A 3 -24.03 1.21 -64.87
C ASN A 3 -22.73 1.54 -64.14
N ARG A 4 -22.72 1.13 -62.86
CA ARG A 4 -21.96 1.65 -61.72
C ARG A 4 -20.54 1.03 -61.61
N PRO A 5 -19.58 1.70 -60.96
CA PRO A 5 -18.33 1.07 -60.54
C PRO A 5 -18.54 0.18 -59.30
N LEU A 6 -17.95 -1.01 -59.32
CA LEU A 6 -17.90 -1.98 -58.22
C LEU A 6 -16.92 -1.48 -57.15
N PHE A 7 -17.46 -0.98 -56.03
CA PHE A 7 -16.73 -0.78 -54.78
C PHE A 7 -16.47 -2.14 -54.11
N ARG A 8 -15.22 -2.59 -54.09
CA ARG A 8 -14.81 -3.67 -53.17
C ARG A 8 -14.79 -3.12 -51.75
N HIS A 9 -15.69 -3.66 -50.93
CA HIS A 9 -15.75 -3.44 -49.49
C HIS A 9 -14.58 -4.16 -48.83
N TYR A 10 -13.62 -3.41 -48.28
CA TYR A 10 -12.77 -3.95 -47.22
C TYR A 10 -13.49 -3.71 -45.90
N SER A 11 -13.81 -4.84 -45.25
CA SER A 11 -14.55 -4.95 -44.01
C SER A 11 -13.82 -4.23 -42.89
N ALA A 12 -14.51 -3.29 -42.25
CA ALA A 12 -14.09 -2.59 -41.05
C ALA A 12 -13.96 -3.63 -39.92
N THR A 13 -12.72 -4.10 -39.69
CA THR A 13 -12.43 -4.97 -38.55
C THR A 13 -12.09 -4.06 -37.37
N ILE A 14 -13.15 -3.77 -36.60
CA ILE A 14 -13.19 -3.47 -35.16
C ILE A 14 -11.83 -3.09 -34.55
N PHE A 15 -11.58 -1.79 -34.45
CA PHE A 15 -10.55 -1.23 -33.59
C PHE A 15 -11.13 -1.19 -32.17
N THR A 16 -10.64 -2.06 -31.31
CA THR A 16 -11.01 -2.18 -29.90
C THR A 16 -10.81 -0.84 -29.19
N LEU A 17 -11.76 -0.51 -28.31
CA LEU A 17 -11.81 0.65 -27.42
C LEU A 17 -10.43 1.06 -26.87
N LEU A 18 -10.00 2.28 -27.19
CA LEU A 18 -9.11 3.08 -26.34
C LEU A 18 -9.96 4.25 -25.82
N PHE A 19 -10.59 4.06 -24.68
CA PHE A 19 -11.34 5.13 -24.01
C PHE A 19 -10.41 5.81 -23.00
N MET A 20 -10.27 7.13 -23.18
CA MET A 20 -9.81 8.14 -22.22
C MET A 20 -8.40 8.06 -21.64
N THR A 21 -7.53 8.95 -22.12
CA THR A 21 -6.86 9.99 -21.29
C THR A 21 -6.50 11.17 -22.19
N LEU A 22 -7.49 11.99 -22.51
CA LEU A 22 -7.30 13.28 -23.17
C LEU A 22 -8.01 14.33 -22.33
N PHE A 23 -7.41 14.70 -21.20
CA PHE A 23 -7.51 16.00 -20.54
C PHE A 23 -6.55 15.93 -19.35
N GLN A 24 -5.63 16.89 -19.27
CA GLN A 24 -4.92 17.45 -18.09
C GLN A 24 -3.69 18.23 -18.62
N PHE A 25 -3.92 19.18 -19.54
CA PHE A 25 -2.93 20.24 -19.77
C PHE A 25 -3.32 21.41 -18.88
N GLY A 26 -2.68 21.52 -17.71
CA GLY A 26 -2.84 22.69 -16.86
C GLY A 26 -2.26 22.50 -15.45
N ARG A 27 -1.00 22.91 -15.28
CA ARG A 27 -0.15 22.88 -14.06
C ARG A 27 0.65 21.58 -13.92
N GLY A 28 1.94 21.71 -13.62
CA GLY A 28 2.84 20.58 -13.41
C GLY A 28 2.44 19.83 -12.16
N GLN A 29 1.47 18.93 -12.28
CA GLN A 29 1.00 18.11 -11.17
C GLN A 29 2.05 17.06 -10.82
N THR A 30 2.23 16.86 -9.52
CA THR A 30 3.09 15.80 -9.00
C THR A 30 2.42 14.47 -9.27
N THR A 31 3.18 13.51 -9.78
CA THR A 31 2.72 12.15 -10.08
C THR A 31 3.59 11.15 -9.35
N VAL A 32 3.11 9.92 -9.22
CA VAL A 32 3.97 8.82 -8.77
C VAL A 32 4.87 8.40 -9.94
N THR A 33 6.14 8.12 -9.64
CA THR A 33 7.15 7.72 -10.65
C THR A 33 7.63 6.29 -10.44
N SER A 34 7.59 5.78 -9.22
CA SER A 34 7.84 4.37 -8.90
C SER A 34 7.18 4.00 -7.58
N ALA A 35 6.79 2.72 -7.49
CA ALA A 35 6.36 2.07 -6.27
C ALA A 35 7.10 0.74 -6.15
N ALA A 36 7.65 0.45 -4.98
CA ALA A 36 8.39 -0.78 -4.71
C ALA A 36 8.04 -1.33 -3.33
N TYR A 37 7.59 -2.58 -3.27
CA TYR A 37 7.27 -3.28 -2.04
C TYR A 37 8.28 -4.40 -1.76
N SER A 38 8.64 -4.58 -0.49
CA SER A 38 9.61 -5.59 -0.04
C SER A 38 9.04 -6.42 1.09
N PHE A 39 8.97 -7.75 0.88
CA PHE A 39 8.53 -8.72 1.89
C PHE A 39 9.52 -8.85 3.06
N ASP A 40 10.82 -8.67 2.82
CA ASP A 40 11.84 -8.78 3.90
C ASP A 40 11.76 -7.59 4.88
N THR A 41 11.27 -6.43 4.43
CA THR A 41 11.22 -5.21 5.25
C THR A 41 9.81 -4.73 5.57
N ASN A 42 8.77 -5.28 4.92
CA ASN A 42 7.37 -4.85 5.04
C ASN A 42 7.15 -3.37 4.69
N LEU A 43 8.01 -2.83 3.82
CA LEU A 43 8.00 -1.42 3.41
C LEU A 43 7.55 -1.29 1.95
N LEU A 44 6.64 -0.35 1.72
CA LEU A 44 6.33 0.20 0.40
C LEU A 44 7.01 1.55 0.23
N SER A 45 7.98 1.63 -0.68
CA SER A 45 8.63 2.86 -1.09
C SER A 45 7.92 3.44 -2.31
N VAL A 46 7.47 4.69 -2.21
CA VAL A 46 6.80 5.42 -3.29
C VAL A 46 7.62 6.67 -3.62
N ASN A 47 7.97 6.88 -4.88
CA ASN A 47 8.69 8.07 -5.33
C ASN A 47 7.78 8.95 -6.20
N PHE A 48 7.94 10.26 -6.06
CA PHE A 48 7.16 11.28 -6.75
C PHE A 48 8.00 12.06 -7.75
N SER A 49 7.37 12.63 -8.77
CA SER A 49 8.06 13.42 -9.81
C SER A 49 8.63 14.74 -9.27
N THR A 50 8.09 15.24 -8.16
CA THR A 50 8.53 16.42 -7.41
C THR A 50 8.34 16.21 -5.90
N GLN A 51 8.83 17.14 -5.08
CA GLN A 51 8.56 17.09 -3.64
C GLN A 51 7.07 17.29 -3.35
N ILE A 52 6.53 16.47 -2.46
CA ILE A 52 5.17 16.58 -1.93
C ILE A 52 5.20 17.08 -0.49
N ASN A 53 4.11 17.72 -0.04
CA ASN A 53 3.88 17.91 1.37
C ASN A 53 3.52 16.56 2.00
N THR A 54 4.48 15.89 2.64
CA THR A 54 4.27 14.55 3.22
C THR A 54 3.22 14.52 4.34
N SER A 55 2.86 15.67 4.93
CA SER A 55 1.77 15.78 5.91
C SER A 55 0.38 15.81 5.26
N SER A 56 0.29 16.09 3.96
CA SER A 56 -0.95 16.05 3.17
C SER A 56 -1.32 14.65 2.70
N LEU A 57 -0.45 13.65 2.93
CA LEU A 57 -0.63 12.30 2.43
C LEU A 57 -1.83 11.61 3.12
N ASP A 58 -2.88 11.36 2.36
CA ASP A 58 -4.05 10.60 2.78
C ASP A 58 -3.92 9.13 2.36
N LEU A 59 -3.48 8.29 3.30
CA LEU A 59 -3.27 6.87 3.06
C LEU A 59 -4.56 6.08 2.78
N SER A 60 -5.73 6.64 3.09
CA SER A 60 -7.02 6.01 2.74
C SER A 60 -7.33 6.05 1.25
N LYS A 61 -6.56 6.84 0.49
CA LYS A 61 -6.65 7.04 -0.96
C LYS A 61 -5.50 6.39 -1.73
N LEU A 62 -4.67 5.61 -1.04
CA LEU A 62 -3.65 4.78 -1.65
C LEU A 62 -4.08 3.32 -1.50
N HIS A 63 -3.99 2.56 -2.59
CA HIS A 63 -4.41 1.17 -2.60
C HIS A 63 -3.38 0.32 -3.34
N LEU A 64 -3.13 -0.88 -2.85
CA LEU A 64 -2.48 -1.92 -3.63
C LEU A 64 -3.55 -2.83 -4.23
N SER A 65 -3.46 -3.10 -5.53
CA SER A 65 -4.37 -4.00 -6.22
C SER A 65 -3.60 -4.97 -7.10
N ASP A 66 -4.12 -6.18 -7.26
CA ASP A 66 -3.65 -7.16 -8.24
C ASP A 66 -4.57 -7.29 -9.46
N GLY A 67 -5.59 -6.42 -9.56
CA GLY A 67 -6.64 -6.42 -10.57
C GLY A 67 -7.93 -7.14 -10.14
N GLU A 68 -7.87 -8.02 -9.14
CA GLU A 68 -9.03 -8.76 -8.62
C GLU A 68 -9.41 -8.29 -7.21
N THR A 69 -8.39 -8.07 -6.38
CA THR A 69 -8.52 -7.60 -5.00
C THR A 69 -7.82 -6.26 -4.85
N THR A 70 -8.39 -5.38 -4.03
CA THR A 70 -7.83 -4.06 -3.72
C THR A 70 -7.76 -3.89 -2.21
N VAL A 71 -6.58 -3.53 -1.72
CA VAL A 71 -6.28 -3.33 -0.30
C VAL A 71 -5.96 -1.85 -0.06
N PRO A 72 -6.80 -1.12 0.69
CA PRO A 72 -6.48 0.26 1.06
C PRO A 72 -5.34 0.30 2.07
N LEU A 73 -4.47 1.31 1.95
CA LEU A 73 -3.30 1.48 2.82
C LEU A 73 -3.60 2.33 4.07
N THR A 74 -4.88 2.47 4.46
CA THR A 74 -5.36 3.34 5.55
C THR A 74 -4.57 3.22 6.86
N ASN A 75 -4.11 2.01 7.19
CA ASN A 75 -3.40 1.75 8.45
C ASN A 75 -1.87 1.70 8.30
N ALA A 76 -1.33 1.97 7.10
CA ALA A 76 0.12 2.04 6.93
C ALA A 76 0.70 3.23 7.73
N VAL A 77 1.98 3.14 8.09
CA VAL A 77 2.68 4.20 8.81
C VAL A 77 3.67 4.88 7.87
N ASN A 78 3.55 6.19 7.67
CA ASN A 78 4.56 6.95 6.96
C ASN A 78 5.80 7.15 7.85
N LEU A 79 6.89 6.45 7.54
CA LEU A 79 8.17 6.53 8.26
C LEU A 79 9.08 7.65 7.76
N THR A 80 8.61 8.47 6.83
CA THR A 80 9.44 9.45 6.13
C THR A 80 9.61 10.71 6.95
N ALA A 81 10.86 11.03 7.28
CA ALA A 81 11.25 12.28 7.92
C ALA A 81 12.54 12.82 7.30
N PRO A 82 12.72 14.16 7.19
CA PRO A 82 11.78 15.22 7.57
C PRO A 82 10.65 15.42 6.54
N GLU A 83 9.72 16.34 6.80
CA GLU A 83 8.65 16.69 5.86
C GLU A 83 9.19 17.18 4.50
N ASN A 84 8.31 17.24 3.49
CA ASN A 84 8.59 17.77 2.16
C ASN A 84 9.59 16.95 1.32
N GLN A 85 9.25 15.69 1.09
CA GLN A 85 10.09 14.74 0.36
C GLN A 85 9.56 14.41 -1.04
N SER A 86 10.46 13.97 -1.92
CA SER A 86 10.11 13.37 -3.21
C SER A 86 9.88 11.87 -3.13
N TYR A 87 9.80 11.31 -1.92
CA TYR A 87 9.51 9.91 -1.68
C TYR A 87 8.79 9.74 -0.34
N VAL A 88 8.11 8.62 -0.17
CA VAL A 88 7.66 8.13 1.14
C VAL A 88 7.96 6.65 1.31
N ASN A 89 8.27 6.25 2.53
CA ASN A 89 8.35 4.85 2.95
C ASN A 89 7.18 4.56 3.89
N LEU A 90 6.32 3.64 3.48
CA LEU A 90 5.12 3.23 4.20
C LEU A 90 5.35 1.84 4.81
N GLU A 91 5.23 1.75 6.12
CA GLU A 91 5.29 0.48 6.85
C GLU A 91 3.90 -0.15 6.93
N MET A 92 3.79 -1.41 6.52
CA MET A 92 2.53 -2.17 6.57
C MET A 92 2.22 -2.72 7.96
N LEU A 93 3.25 -2.83 8.79
CA LEU A 93 3.13 -3.15 10.20
C LEU A 93 2.84 -1.87 10.98
N TYR A 94 1.79 -1.89 11.80
CA TYR A 94 1.46 -0.74 12.64
C TYR A 94 1.12 -1.18 14.05
N GLY A 95 1.55 -0.39 15.02
CA GLY A 95 1.19 -0.60 16.42
C GLY A 95 -0.30 -0.28 16.62
N SER A 96 -1.06 -1.24 17.15
CA SER A 96 -2.44 -0.98 17.58
C SER A 96 -2.80 -1.77 18.83
N MET A 97 -3.96 -1.48 19.42
CA MET A 97 -4.50 -2.29 20.50
C MET A 97 -4.94 -3.64 19.91
N LEU A 98 -4.25 -4.71 20.31
CA LEU A 98 -4.57 -6.07 19.88
C LEU A 98 -5.81 -6.59 20.59
N ASP A 99 -5.95 -6.26 21.87
CA ASP A 99 -7.07 -6.72 22.70
C ASP A 99 -7.29 -5.79 23.90
N SER A 100 -8.46 -5.90 24.52
CA SER A 100 -8.67 -5.36 25.86
C SER A 100 -9.56 -6.26 26.71
N SER A 101 -9.24 -6.35 27.98
CA SER A 101 -10.07 -7.03 28.96
C SER A 101 -10.41 -6.08 30.11
N PHE A 102 -11.57 -6.31 30.73
CA PHE A 102 -11.92 -5.67 31.99
C PHE A 102 -11.50 -6.57 33.13
N GLY A 103 -10.89 -6.00 34.16
CA GLY A 103 -10.43 -6.75 35.32
C GLY A 103 -10.38 -5.92 36.59
N GLN A 104 -10.00 -6.60 37.68
CA GLN A 104 -9.90 -6.00 39.00
C GLN A 104 -8.49 -5.47 39.26
N TYR A 105 -8.39 -4.22 39.68
CA TYR A 105 -7.15 -3.64 40.20
C TYR A 105 -7.45 -2.95 41.54
N TYR A 106 -6.74 -3.33 42.61
CA TYR A 106 -6.99 -2.85 43.98
C TYR A 106 -8.46 -2.92 44.45
N GLY A 107 -9.18 -3.97 44.08
CA GLY A 107 -10.56 -4.18 44.55
C GLY A 107 -11.64 -3.59 43.63
N ASP A 108 -11.27 -2.79 42.63
CA ASP A 108 -12.20 -2.18 41.68
C ASP A 108 -12.14 -2.87 40.31
N ASN A 109 -13.30 -3.26 39.78
CA ASN A 109 -13.47 -4.10 38.58
C ASN A 109 -13.66 -3.30 37.28
N HIS A 110 -13.51 -1.98 37.33
CA HIS A 110 -13.72 -1.11 36.16
C HIS A 110 -12.45 -0.82 35.35
N TYR A 111 -11.33 -1.47 35.67
CA TYR A 111 -10.07 -1.25 34.94
C TYR A 111 -10.09 -1.98 33.61
N GLN A 112 -9.92 -1.22 32.53
CA GLN A 112 -9.67 -1.76 31.20
C GLN A 112 -8.16 -1.95 31.02
N PHE A 113 -7.73 -3.20 30.88
CA PHE A 113 -6.38 -3.56 30.48
C PHE A 113 -6.32 -3.59 28.96
N ARG A 114 -5.42 -2.80 28.36
CA ARG A 114 -5.23 -2.74 26.92
C ARG A 114 -3.94 -3.45 26.56
N PHE A 115 -4.03 -4.44 25.69
CA PHE A 115 -2.89 -5.16 25.16
C PHE A 115 -2.52 -4.52 23.82
N TRP A 116 -1.27 -4.06 23.72
CA TRP A 116 -0.74 -3.39 22.53
C TRP A 116 0.28 -4.28 21.85
N GLY A 117 0.31 -4.23 20.53
CA GLY A 117 1.31 -4.94 19.73
C GLY A 117 1.18 -4.60 18.27
N THR A 118 1.96 -5.29 17.45
CA THR A 118 1.98 -5.07 16.01
C THR A 118 0.79 -5.76 15.37
N ASN A 119 -0.02 -4.99 14.65
CA ASN A 119 -1.13 -5.51 13.86
C ASN A 119 -0.63 -5.87 12.47
N THR A 120 -0.84 -7.12 12.09
CA THR A 120 -0.39 -7.72 10.84
C THR A 120 -1.48 -7.75 9.78
N SER A 121 -2.72 -7.33 10.08
CA SER A 121 -3.85 -7.50 9.15
C SER A 121 -3.66 -6.77 7.82
N LEU A 122 -3.03 -5.58 7.83
CA LEU A 122 -2.70 -4.88 6.58
C LEU A 122 -1.61 -5.63 5.82
N LEU A 123 -0.56 -6.08 6.51
CA LEU A 123 0.52 -6.88 5.92
C LEU A 123 -0.04 -8.14 5.26
N GLU A 124 -0.80 -8.94 6.00
CA GLU A 124 -1.43 -10.19 5.51
C GLU A 124 -2.32 -9.94 4.29
N ALA A 125 -3.09 -8.85 4.30
CA ALA A 125 -3.93 -8.49 3.15
C ALA A 125 -3.08 -8.14 1.92
N VAL A 126 -2.03 -7.32 2.07
CA VAL A 126 -1.13 -6.95 0.98
C VAL A 126 -0.38 -8.16 0.43
N GLU A 127 0.16 -9.01 1.30
CA GLU A 127 0.93 -10.19 0.89
C GLU A 127 0.06 -11.31 0.30
N SER A 128 -1.27 -11.25 0.47
CA SER A 128 -2.20 -12.15 -0.20
C SER A 128 -2.46 -11.79 -1.68
N LEU A 129 -2.07 -10.59 -2.12
CA LEU A 129 -2.25 -10.12 -3.49
C LEU A 129 -1.29 -10.83 -4.46
N ASN A 130 -1.73 -10.99 -5.71
CA ASN A 130 -0.86 -11.52 -6.75
C ASN A 130 0.25 -10.52 -7.12
N THR A 131 1.48 -10.82 -6.67
CA THR A 131 2.67 -9.98 -6.86
C THR A 131 3.09 -9.79 -8.32
N GLY A 132 2.63 -10.66 -9.25
CA GLY A 132 2.93 -10.54 -10.67
C GLY A 132 2.13 -9.46 -11.40
N THR A 133 1.04 -8.98 -10.81
CA THR A 133 0.14 -7.96 -11.39
C THR A 133 -0.07 -6.77 -10.44
N LEU A 134 0.78 -6.63 -9.42
CA LEU A 134 0.59 -5.63 -8.39
C LEU A 134 0.73 -4.21 -8.95
N VAL A 135 -0.26 -3.37 -8.65
CA VAL A 135 -0.28 -1.94 -8.97
C VAL A 135 -0.53 -1.12 -7.69
N LEU A 136 0.09 0.05 -7.62
CA LEU A 136 -0.30 1.12 -6.71
C LEU A 136 -1.34 1.98 -7.41
N GLN A 137 -2.56 1.96 -6.89
CA GLN A 137 -3.63 2.87 -7.26
C GLN A 137 -3.62 4.06 -6.30
N VAL A 138 -3.66 5.25 -6.87
CA VAL A 138 -3.70 6.51 -6.14
C VAL A 138 -4.94 7.25 -6.60
N ASP A 139 -5.84 7.56 -5.67
CA ASP A 139 -7.00 8.37 -5.98
C ASP A 139 -6.64 9.86 -6.06
N GLU A 140 -7.55 10.67 -6.61
CA GLU A 140 -7.40 12.12 -6.59
C GLU A 140 -7.39 12.69 -5.17
N ASP A 141 -6.65 13.79 -4.97
CA ASP A 141 -6.49 14.47 -3.67
C ASP A 141 -5.91 13.55 -2.57
N ALA A 142 -5.03 12.62 -2.94
CA ALA A 142 -4.27 11.77 -2.02
C ALA A 142 -3.04 12.48 -1.43
N PHE A 143 -2.46 13.44 -2.16
CA PHE A 143 -1.34 14.26 -1.69
C PHE A 143 -1.27 15.58 -2.47
N GLU A 144 -0.57 16.55 -1.89
CA GLU A 144 -0.34 17.87 -2.47
C GLU A 144 1.16 18.11 -2.73
N ASP A 145 1.47 18.86 -3.79
CA ASP A 145 2.80 19.43 -3.97
C ASP A 145 3.08 20.57 -2.97
N LEU A 146 4.32 21.08 -2.95
CA LEU A 146 4.69 22.19 -2.06
C LEU A 146 3.99 23.52 -2.37
N SER A 147 3.30 23.63 -3.50
CA SER A 147 2.49 24.79 -3.89
C SER A 147 1.00 24.61 -3.55
N GLY A 148 0.62 23.48 -2.92
CA GLY A 148 -0.76 23.15 -2.57
C GLY A 148 -1.61 22.66 -3.75
N ASN A 149 -1.00 22.18 -4.84
CA ASN A 149 -1.75 21.51 -5.91
C ASN A 149 -1.89 20.02 -5.59
N SER A 150 -3.13 19.54 -5.50
CA SER A 150 -3.45 18.11 -5.36
C SER A 150 -2.99 17.28 -6.57
N ASN A 151 -2.69 16.01 -6.33
CA ASN A 151 -2.55 15.01 -7.38
C ASN A 151 -3.88 14.67 -8.05
N THR A 152 -3.79 14.10 -9.25
CA THR A 152 -4.90 13.39 -9.90
C THR A 152 -4.82 11.91 -9.60
N ALA A 153 -5.93 11.20 -9.87
CA ALA A 153 -5.90 9.76 -9.87
C ALA A 153 -4.81 9.23 -10.82
N ASP A 154 -4.09 8.21 -10.37
CA ASP A 154 -2.96 7.60 -11.07
C ASP A 154 -2.90 6.10 -10.75
N GLU A 155 -2.35 5.31 -11.65
CA GLU A 155 -2.13 3.88 -11.45
C GLU A 155 -0.76 3.51 -11.99
N LEU A 156 0.05 2.85 -11.16
CA LEU A 156 1.41 2.50 -11.50
C LEU A 156 1.74 1.07 -11.09
N SER A 157 2.46 0.34 -11.94
CA SER A 157 3.00 -0.96 -11.57
C SER A 157 3.89 -0.87 -10.33
N CYS A 158 3.62 -1.75 -9.37
CA CYS A 158 4.41 -1.88 -8.15
C CYS A 158 5.43 -3.00 -8.34
N THR A 159 6.71 -2.69 -8.14
CA THR A 159 7.76 -3.71 -8.18
C THR A 159 7.80 -4.44 -6.84
N VAL A 160 7.73 -5.77 -6.86
CA VAL A 160 7.79 -6.58 -5.65
C VAL A 160 9.16 -7.23 -5.53
N THR A 161 9.81 -7.04 -4.39
CA THR A 161 10.99 -7.82 -3.99
C THR A 161 10.51 -8.97 -3.11
N PRO A 162 10.53 -10.22 -3.61
CA PRO A 162 10.13 -11.37 -2.82
C PRO A 162 11.09 -11.56 -1.65
N SER A 163 10.61 -12.18 -0.57
CA SER A 163 11.46 -12.48 0.56
C SER A 163 12.60 -13.40 0.14
N THR A 164 13.83 -12.99 0.47
CA THR A 164 15.04 -13.76 0.20
C THR A 164 15.50 -14.54 1.43
N SER A 165 14.87 -14.30 2.57
CA SER A 165 15.26 -14.84 3.86
C SER A 165 14.12 -15.68 4.44
N THR A 166 14.46 -16.86 4.96
CA THR A 166 13.49 -17.66 5.71
C THR A 166 13.75 -17.41 7.19
N PRO A 167 12.73 -17.08 8.00
CA PRO A 167 12.94 -16.84 9.42
C PRO A 167 13.62 -18.02 10.09
N GLN A 168 14.75 -17.76 10.73
CA GLN A 168 15.49 -18.76 11.49
C GLN A 168 15.17 -18.60 12.97
N LEU A 169 14.85 -19.71 13.61
CA LEU A 169 14.71 -19.74 15.07
C LEU A 169 16.09 -19.46 15.69
N VAL A 170 16.25 -18.29 16.30
CA VAL A 170 17.46 -17.88 17.02
C VAL A 170 17.52 -18.55 18.38
N SER A 171 16.38 -18.58 19.09
CA SER A 171 16.30 -19.26 20.38
C SER A 171 14.90 -19.73 20.73
N ALA A 172 14.82 -20.77 21.54
CA ALA A 172 13.60 -21.23 22.19
C ALA A 172 13.90 -21.42 23.67
N THR A 173 13.16 -20.72 24.53
CA THR A 173 13.28 -20.82 25.98
C THR A 173 11.95 -21.23 26.57
N TYR A 174 11.96 -22.25 27.42
CA TYR A 174 10.78 -22.68 28.17
C TYR A 174 10.96 -22.37 29.66
N ALA A 175 10.11 -21.51 30.20
CA ALA A 175 10.08 -21.15 31.61
C ALA A 175 9.06 -22.04 32.35
N ALA A 176 9.53 -23.17 32.90
CA ALA A 176 8.66 -24.17 33.54
C ALA A 176 7.84 -23.64 34.74
N GLN A 177 8.32 -22.59 35.41
CA GLN A 177 7.60 -21.97 36.54
C GLN A 177 6.36 -21.18 36.08
N GLU A 178 6.40 -20.64 34.86
CA GLU A 178 5.33 -19.83 34.27
C GLU A 178 4.55 -20.61 33.19
N ASN A 179 5.05 -21.80 32.84
CA ASN A 179 4.56 -22.61 31.72
C ASN A 179 4.53 -21.82 30.39
N GLU A 180 5.54 -20.99 30.16
CA GLU A 180 5.67 -20.14 28.97
C GLU A 180 6.77 -20.66 28.04
N LEU A 181 6.47 -20.72 26.74
CA LEU A 181 7.45 -20.97 25.68
C LEU A 181 7.66 -19.67 24.90
N THR A 182 8.87 -19.12 24.99
CA THR A 182 9.29 -17.96 24.19
C THR A 182 10.12 -18.44 23.01
N LEU A 183 9.71 -18.08 21.79
CA LEU A 183 10.46 -18.31 20.55
C LEU A 183 10.96 -16.97 20.03
N ILE A 184 12.25 -16.89 19.70
CA ILE A 184 12.86 -15.70 19.09
C ILE A 184 13.37 -16.10 17.72
N PHE A 185 12.95 -15.37 16.70
CA PHE A 185 13.44 -15.50 15.33
C PHE A 185 14.38 -14.34 14.99
N ASP A 186 15.20 -14.52 13.95
CA ASP A 186 16.15 -13.50 13.48
C ASP A 186 15.48 -12.34 12.72
N GLN A 187 14.19 -12.50 12.42
CA GLN A 187 13.32 -11.52 11.79
C GLN A 187 11.87 -11.70 12.30
N LEU A 188 10.98 -10.79 11.91
CA LEU A 188 9.55 -10.93 12.22
C LEU A 188 8.99 -12.19 11.53
N VAL A 189 8.10 -12.89 12.24
CA VAL A 189 7.39 -14.11 11.81
C VAL A 189 5.90 -13.91 12.01
#